data_AF-A0A1E8RDC7-F1
#
_entry.id   AF-A0A1E8RDC7-F1
#
_cell.length_a   1.000
_cell.length_b   1.000
_cell.length_c   1.000
_cell.angle_alpha   90.00
_cell.angle_beta   90.00
_cell.angle_gamma   90.00
#
_symmetry.space_group_name_H-M   'P 1'
#
loop_
_entity.id
_entity.type
_entity.pdbx_description
1 polymer ?
#
loop_
_entity_poly.entity_id
_entity_poly.type
_entity_poly.pdbx_seq_one_letter_code
_entity_poly.pdbx_strand_id
1 'polypeptide(L)'
;MYKEDDINKLLEITSRAGAMMLKNGAEIYRVEDTVERIIRSIYDASDIDVFATFNALMYSFNVDGKTYANVKRVKNRGNNLIVVDRVNSFSRKFCNHELNLDQALMELDNIRNTTIIDPKIAIIGAVLASTAFPILVNPKDPIFLDLPVTFLVSLLTFLVYRNIEKKMYGYFIDN
;
A
#
# COMPACT_ATOMS: atom_id res chain seq x y z
N MET A 1 3.47 26.21 -21.73
CA MET A 1 3.21 24.96 -22.45
C MET A 1 4.19 23.91 -21.99
N TYR A 2 3.73 23.03 -21.12
CA TYR A 2 4.51 21.91 -20.60
C TYR A 2 4.82 20.90 -21.70
N LYS A 3 5.96 20.20 -21.59
CA LYS A 3 6.30 19.13 -22.53
C LYS A 3 5.32 17.98 -22.33
N GLU A 4 4.78 17.48 -23.43
CA GLU A 4 3.83 16.36 -23.40
C GLU A 4 4.42 15.10 -22.74
N ASP A 5 5.73 14.88 -22.92
CA ASP A 5 6.48 13.81 -22.23
C ASP A 5 6.40 13.94 -20.70
N ASP A 6 6.53 15.15 -20.16
CA ASP A 6 6.53 15.36 -18.72
C ASP A 6 5.14 15.12 -18.11
N ILE A 7 4.07 15.48 -18.82
CA ILE A 7 2.69 15.18 -18.40
C ILE A 7 2.44 13.67 -18.44
N ASN A 8 2.94 12.97 -19.46
CA ASN A 8 2.84 11.52 -19.54
C ASN A 8 3.55 10.83 -18.38
N LYS A 9 4.73 11.32 -17.98
CA LYS A 9 5.44 10.84 -16.79
C LYS A 9 4.64 11.11 -15.51
N LEU A 10 4.05 12.29 -15.36
CA LEU A 10 3.20 12.60 -14.20
C LEU A 10 1.97 11.66 -14.12
N LEU A 11 1.30 11.40 -15.24
CA LEU A 11 0.22 10.42 -15.33
C LEU A 11 0.68 9.03 -14.92
N GLU A 12 1.88 8.62 -15.36
CA GLU A 12 2.44 7.32 -15.00
C GLU A 12 2.77 7.23 -13.50
N ILE A 13 3.47 8.22 -12.94
CA ILE A 13 3.82 8.32 -11.52
C ILE A 13 2.56 8.23 -10.66
N THR A 14 1.56 9.05 -10.99
CA THR A 14 0.28 9.13 -10.29
C THR A 14 -0.45 7.79 -10.30
N SER A 15 -0.58 7.19 -11.48
CA SER A 15 -1.20 5.87 -11.66
C SER A 15 -0.48 4.78 -10.88
N ARG A 16 0.86 4.77 -10.90
CA ARG A 16 1.69 3.75 -10.25
C ARG A 16 1.63 3.88 -8.74
N ALA A 17 1.77 5.08 -8.19
CA ALA A 17 1.70 5.32 -6.75
C ALA A 17 0.33 4.91 -6.19
N GLY A 18 -0.76 5.44 -6.74
CA GLY A 18 -2.10 5.13 -6.26
C GLY A 18 -2.48 3.65 -6.44
N ALA A 19 -2.13 3.04 -7.58
CA ALA A 19 -2.37 1.61 -7.79
C ALA A 19 -1.56 0.73 -6.83
N MET A 20 -0.30 1.08 -6.54
CA MET A 20 0.51 0.36 -5.56
C MET A 20 -0.07 0.47 -4.16
N MET A 21 -0.55 1.64 -3.75
CA MET A 21 -1.22 1.79 -2.45
C MET A 21 -2.47 0.93 -2.35
N LEU A 22 -3.38 0.99 -3.34
CA LEU A 22 -4.60 0.18 -3.37
C LEU A 22 -4.31 -1.33 -3.39
N LYS A 23 -3.31 -1.74 -4.18
CA LYS A 23 -2.89 -3.13 -4.29
C LYS A 23 -2.40 -3.68 -2.96
N ASN A 24 -1.77 -2.85 -2.13
CA ASN A 24 -1.12 -3.26 -0.90
C ASN A 24 -1.91 -2.92 0.37
N GLY A 25 -3.20 -2.58 0.25
CA GLY A 25 -4.12 -2.49 1.39
C GLY A 25 -4.16 -1.12 2.06
N ALA A 26 -3.70 -0.05 1.40
CA ALA A 26 -3.88 1.30 1.91
C ALA A 26 -5.36 1.67 2.05
N GLU A 27 -5.67 2.49 3.06
CA GLU A 27 -6.99 3.09 3.23
C GLU A 27 -7.34 4.00 2.03
N ILE A 28 -8.59 3.94 1.56
CA ILE A 28 -9.03 4.62 0.31
C ILE A 28 -8.73 6.12 0.36
N TYR A 29 -9.14 6.81 1.42
CA TYR A 29 -8.91 8.25 1.54
C TYR A 29 -7.41 8.62 1.50
N ARG A 30 -6.52 7.77 2.05
CA ARG A 30 -5.07 8.01 1.97
C ARG A 30 -4.53 7.86 0.55
N VAL A 31 -5.11 6.97 -0.24
CA VAL A 31 -4.78 6.83 -1.67
C VAL A 31 -5.17 8.11 -2.39
N GLU A 32 -6.40 8.57 -2.19
CA GLU A 32 -6.94 9.78 -2.81
C GLU A 32 -6.09 11.00 -2.46
N ASP A 33 -5.83 11.24 -1.16
CA ASP A 33 -4.97 12.30 -0.66
C ASP A 33 -3.55 12.25 -1.24
N THR A 34 -3.01 11.05 -1.46
CA THR A 34 -1.64 10.89 -2.00
C THR A 34 -1.60 11.23 -3.48
N VAL A 35 -2.58 10.74 -4.24
CA VAL A 35 -2.71 11.00 -5.68
C VAL A 35 -2.96 12.47 -5.94
N GLU A 36 -3.88 13.10 -5.19
CA GLU A 36 -4.16 14.52 -5.31
C GLU A 36 -2.91 15.35 -5.03
N ARG A 37 -2.18 15.05 -3.96
CA ARG A 37 -0.94 15.75 -3.60
C ARG A 37 0.14 15.64 -4.67
N ILE A 38 0.32 14.45 -5.25
CA ILE A 38 1.28 14.22 -6.35
C ILE A 38 0.92 15.10 -7.54
N ILE A 39 -0.36 15.13 -7.94
CA ILE A 39 -0.83 15.96 -9.07
C ILE A 39 -0.61 17.44 -8.76
N ARG A 40 -1.00 17.91 -7.56
CA ARG A 40 -0.82 19.31 -7.13
C ARG A 40 0.64 19.73 -7.03
N SER A 41 1.54 18.80 -6.76
CA SER A 41 2.94 19.12 -6.50
C SER A 41 3.70 19.58 -7.73
N ILE A 42 3.20 19.28 -8.93
CA ILE A 42 3.87 19.66 -10.16
C ILE A 42 2.85 20.29 -11.10
N TYR A 43 3.22 21.45 -11.62
CA TYR A 43 2.40 22.28 -12.50
C TYR A 43 1.26 22.97 -11.75
N ASP A 44 0.79 24.08 -12.33
CA ASP A 44 -0.32 24.85 -11.76
C ASP A 44 -1.65 24.15 -12.08
N ALA A 45 -1.78 22.90 -11.60
CA ALA A 45 -2.88 22.00 -11.92
C ALA A 45 -4.15 22.44 -11.19
N SER A 46 -5.24 22.59 -11.94
CA SER A 46 -6.57 22.92 -11.43
C SER A 46 -7.55 21.76 -11.65
N ASP A 47 -8.76 21.89 -11.09
CA ASP A 47 -9.88 20.95 -11.31
C ASP A 47 -9.47 19.49 -11.11
N ILE A 48 -8.81 19.24 -9.98
CA ILE A 48 -8.27 17.92 -9.63
C ILE A 48 -9.37 17.13 -8.95
N ASP A 49 -9.79 16.04 -9.59
CA ASP A 49 -10.71 15.06 -9.03
C ASP A 49 -9.99 13.72 -8.90
N VAL A 50 -10.13 13.09 -7.75
CA VAL A 50 -9.56 11.77 -7.47
C VAL A 50 -10.63 10.92 -6.82
N PHE A 51 -10.86 9.73 -7.38
CA PHE A 51 -11.82 8.77 -6.88
C PHE A 51 -11.23 7.38 -6.91
N ALA A 52 -11.16 6.73 -5.75
CA ALA A 52 -10.64 5.39 -5.61
C ALA A 52 -11.71 4.42 -5.08
N THR A 53 -11.70 3.23 -5.63
CA THR A 53 -12.44 2.06 -5.13
C THR A 53 -11.45 0.95 -4.83
N PHE A 54 -11.92 -0.17 -4.28
CA PHE A 54 -11.06 -1.32 -3.99
C PHE A 54 -10.30 -1.87 -5.21
N ASN A 55 -10.80 -1.68 -6.44
CA ASN A 55 -10.24 -2.29 -7.64
C ASN A 55 -9.98 -1.30 -8.79
N ALA A 56 -10.20 -0.01 -8.58
CA ALA A 56 -9.98 1.02 -9.59
C ALA A 56 -9.58 2.34 -8.95
N LEU A 57 -8.65 3.03 -9.59
CA LEU A 57 -8.30 4.42 -9.34
C LEU A 57 -8.71 5.23 -10.57
N MET A 58 -9.45 6.30 -10.35
CA MET A 58 -9.90 7.25 -11.37
C MET A 58 -9.44 8.63 -10.94
N TYR A 59 -8.85 9.40 -11.85
CA TYR A 59 -8.50 10.77 -11.54
C TYR A 59 -8.45 11.62 -12.81
N SER A 60 -8.67 12.92 -12.63
CA SER A 60 -8.54 13.93 -13.67
C SER A 60 -7.99 15.23 -13.11
N PHE A 61 -7.38 16.03 -13.98
CA PHE A 61 -6.87 17.36 -13.65
C PHE A 61 -6.71 18.19 -14.92
N ASN A 62 -6.71 19.52 -14.78
CA ASN A 62 -6.48 20.47 -15.85
C ASN A 62 -5.08 21.10 -15.74
N VAL A 63 -4.38 21.22 -16.86
CA VAL A 63 -3.12 21.97 -16.97
C VAL A 63 -3.13 22.75 -18.28
N ASP A 64 -2.82 24.05 -18.24
CA ASP A 64 -2.80 24.94 -19.40
C ASP A 64 -4.11 24.87 -20.24
N GLY A 65 -5.27 24.70 -19.57
CA GLY A 65 -6.58 24.60 -20.24
C GLY A 65 -6.88 23.23 -20.86
N LYS A 66 -5.98 22.25 -20.75
CA LYS A 66 -6.18 20.87 -21.24
C LYS A 66 -6.47 19.93 -20.07
N THR A 67 -7.58 19.21 -20.17
CA THR A 67 -7.97 18.19 -19.19
C THR A 67 -7.31 16.86 -19.51
N TYR A 68 -6.67 16.27 -18.49
CA TYR A 68 -6.10 14.93 -18.50
C TYR A 68 -6.91 14.05 -17.55
N ALA A 69 -7.26 12.85 -17.99
CA ALA A 69 -8.01 11.89 -17.18
C ALA A 69 -7.45 10.48 -17.38
N ASN A 70 -7.42 9.69 -16.30
CA ASN A 70 -6.94 8.32 -16.34
C ASN A 70 -7.79 7.41 -15.45
N VAL A 71 -7.92 6.15 -15.89
CA VAL A 71 -8.52 5.08 -15.10
C VAL A 71 -7.55 3.90 -15.02
N LYS A 72 -7.14 3.56 -13.81
CA LYS A 72 -6.24 2.45 -13.52
C LYS A 72 -6.96 1.36 -12.75
N ARG A 73 -7.19 0.22 -13.40
CA ARG A 73 -7.69 -0.99 -12.74
C ARG A 73 -6.57 -1.65 -11.92
N VAL A 74 -6.87 -2.00 -10.67
CA VAL A 74 -5.99 -2.71 -9.76
C VAL A 74 -6.45 -4.17 -9.68
N LYS A 75 -5.55 -5.10 -10.02
CA LYS A 75 -5.77 -6.55 -9.95
C LYS A 75 -4.88 -7.14 -8.86
N ASN A 76 -5.33 -8.22 -8.23
CA ASN A 76 -4.62 -8.98 -7.18
C ASN A 76 -4.22 -8.10 -5.98
N ARG A 77 -5.08 -8.05 -4.97
CA ARG A 77 -4.83 -7.30 -3.72
C ARG A 77 -4.08 -8.16 -2.70
N GLY A 78 -3.21 -7.51 -1.96
CA GLY A 78 -2.58 -8.03 -0.76
C GLY A 78 -2.54 -6.95 0.33
N ASN A 79 -1.91 -7.26 1.45
CA ASN A 79 -1.69 -6.32 2.54
C ASN A 79 -0.19 -6.23 2.83
N ASN A 80 0.51 -5.31 2.15
CA ASN A 80 1.93 -5.07 2.39
C ASN A 80 2.12 -3.60 2.79
N LEU A 81 1.95 -3.35 4.09
CA LEU A 81 2.03 -2.00 4.65
C LEU A 81 3.43 -1.38 4.51
N ILE A 82 4.48 -2.18 4.31
CA ILE A 82 5.82 -1.65 4.00
C ILE A 82 5.80 -0.94 2.64
N VAL A 83 5.12 -1.51 1.65
CA VAL A 83 4.97 -0.85 0.34
C VAL A 83 4.13 0.43 0.49
N VAL A 84 3.05 0.39 1.27
CA VAL A 84 2.22 1.57 1.54
C VAL A 84 3.04 2.69 2.17
N ASP A 85 3.83 2.39 3.20
CA ASP A 85 4.71 3.35 3.87
C ASP A 85 5.79 3.93 2.93
N ARG A 86 6.40 3.07 2.11
CA ARG A 86 7.39 3.49 1.10
C ARG A 86 6.79 4.41 0.05
N VAL A 87 5.59 4.11 -0.47
CA VAL A 87 4.91 5.00 -1.43
C VAL A 87 4.54 6.33 -0.77
N ASN A 88 4.09 6.32 0.49
CA ASN A 88 3.80 7.54 1.23
C ASN A 88 5.06 8.40 1.42
N SER A 89 6.18 7.79 1.80
CA SER A 89 7.48 8.46 1.91
C SER A 89 7.96 9.02 0.56
N PHE A 90 7.83 8.22 -0.51
CA PHE A 90 8.07 8.66 -1.88
C PHE A 90 7.23 9.89 -2.23
N SER A 91 5.92 9.87 -1.94
CA SER A 91 5.02 10.98 -2.29
C SER A 91 5.48 12.29 -1.65
N ARG A 92 5.94 12.25 -0.39
CA ARG A 92 6.45 13.43 0.32
C ARG A 92 7.72 13.96 -0.33
N LYS A 93 8.69 13.09 -0.63
CA LYS A 93 9.95 13.47 -1.31
C LYS A 93 9.67 14.09 -2.68
N PHE A 94 8.79 13.46 -3.46
CA PHE A 94 8.38 13.96 -4.76
C PHE A 94 7.71 15.33 -4.65
N CYS A 95 6.78 15.50 -3.70
CA CYS A 95 6.07 16.77 -3.51
C CYS A 95 6.98 17.89 -2.98
N ASN A 96 8.06 17.55 -2.29
CA ASN A 96 9.09 18.50 -1.85
C ASN A 96 10.12 18.82 -2.95
N HIS A 97 9.93 18.33 -4.18
CA HIS A 97 10.85 18.47 -5.30
C HIS A 97 12.25 17.86 -5.05
N GLU A 98 12.35 16.88 -4.16
CA GLU A 98 13.59 16.13 -3.92
C GLU A 98 13.88 15.11 -5.04
N LEU A 99 12.88 14.81 -5.87
CA LEU A 99 12.96 13.88 -7.00
C LEU A 99 12.40 14.56 -8.25
N ASN A 100 13.12 14.45 -9.37
CA ASN A 100 12.57 14.77 -10.68
C ASN A 100 11.70 13.62 -11.23
N LEU A 101 11.01 13.84 -12.36
CA LEU A 101 10.09 12.85 -12.95
C LEU A 101 10.75 11.50 -13.24
N ASP A 102 11.96 11.49 -13.80
CA ASP A 102 12.67 10.25 -14.12
C ASP A 102 13.12 9.50 -12.85
N GLN A 103 13.65 10.24 -11.87
CA GLN A 103 14.01 9.70 -10.56
C GLN A 103 12.80 9.12 -9.82
N ALA A 104 11.64 9.77 -9.96
CA ALA A 104 10.41 9.32 -9.35
C ALA A 104 9.93 7.98 -9.91
N LEU A 105 10.01 7.81 -11.23
CA LEU A 105 9.69 6.54 -11.88
C LEU A 105 10.63 5.40 -11.43
N MET A 106 11.93 5.70 -11.32
CA MET A 106 12.94 4.75 -10.83
C MET A 106 12.69 4.36 -9.37
N GLU A 107 12.38 5.32 -8.50
CA GLU A 107 12.07 5.05 -7.09
C GLU A 107 10.81 4.19 -6.96
N LEU A 108 9.78 4.45 -7.76
CA LEU A 108 8.58 3.61 -7.81
C LEU A 108 8.90 2.18 -8.30
N ASP A 109 9.89 1.98 -9.18
CA ASP A 109 10.33 0.64 -9.60
C ASP A 109 11.06 -0.09 -8.47
N ASN A 110 11.88 0.62 -7.70
CA ASN A 110 12.53 0.08 -6.50
C ASN A 110 11.50 -0.34 -5.45
N ILE A 111 10.49 0.50 -5.20
CA ILE A 111 9.41 0.20 -4.26
C ILE A 111 8.61 -1.03 -4.70
N ARG A 112 8.32 -1.16 -6.00
CA ARG A 112 7.61 -2.33 -6.54
C ARG A 112 8.33 -3.65 -6.25
N ASN A 113 9.66 -3.63 -6.18
CA ASN A 113 10.49 -4.79 -5.91
C ASN A 113 10.71 -5.05 -4.40
N THR A 114 10.00 -4.35 -3.51
CA THR A 114 10.10 -4.57 -2.06
C THR A 114 9.66 -5.99 -1.70
N THR A 115 10.55 -6.75 -1.08
CA THR A 115 10.35 -8.16 -0.72
C THR A 115 9.21 -8.35 0.28
N ILE A 116 8.50 -9.48 0.14
CA ILE A 116 7.52 -9.98 1.11
C ILE A 116 8.29 -10.45 2.36
N ILE A 117 7.78 -10.11 3.55
CA ILE A 117 8.37 -10.51 4.83
C ILE A 117 8.52 -12.04 4.87
N ASP A 118 9.67 -12.56 5.33
CA ASP A 118 9.87 -14.00 5.52
C ASP A 118 8.72 -14.55 6.41
N PRO A 119 7.97 -15.58 5.95
CA PRO A 119 6.90 -16.18 6.71
C PRO A 119 7.27 -16.56 8.15
N LYS A 120 8.53 -16.92 8.41
CA LYS A 120 9.02 -17.20 9.77
C LYS A 120 9.01 -15.96 10.66
N ILE A 121 9.45 -14.82 10.13
CA ILE A 121 9.45 -13.54 10.84
C ILE A 121 8.01 -13.11 11.11
N ALA A 122 7.11 -13.30 10.13
CA ALA A 122 5.69 -13.02 10.30
C ALA A 122 5.06 -13.85 11.44
N ILE A 123 5.39 -15.15 11.52
CA ILE A 123 4.91 -16.04 12.61
C ILE A 123 5.43 -15.56 13.96
N ILE A 124 6.73 -15.29 14.08
CA ILE A 124 7.32 -14.83 15.34
C ILE A 124 6.66 -13.52 15.78
N GLY A 125 6.55 -12.54 14.88
CA GLY A 125 5.91 -11.26 15.16
C GLY A 125 4.45 -11.41 15.57
N ALA A 126 3.68 -12.25 14.89
CA ALA A 126 2.27 -12.45 15.18
C ALA A 126 2.04 -13.16 16.53
N VAL A 127 2.86 -14.18 16.85
CA VAL A 127 2.80 -14.87 18.15
C VAL A 127 3.17 -13.92 19.28
N LEU A 128 4.24 -13.13 19.13
CA LEU A 128 4.64 -12.12 20.11
C LEU A 128 3.56 -11.05 20.32
N ALA A 129 3.01 -10.49 19.23
CA ALA A 129 1.96 -9.49 19.31
C ALA A 129 0.69 -10.04 19.98
N SER A 130 0.27 -11.26 19.63
CA SER A 130 -0.90 -11.92 20.22
C SER A 130 -0.69 -12.23 21.70
N THR A 131 0.53 -12.63 22.08
CA THR A 131 0.90 -12.90 23.48
C THR A 131 0.90 -11.62 24.32
N ALA A 132 1.25 -10.47 23.74
CA ALA A 132 1.24 -9.18 24.44
C ALA A 132 -0.18 -8.57 24.57
N PHE A 133 -1.15 -9.03 23.77
CA PHE A 133 -2.50 -8.45 23.71
C PHE A 133 -3.29 -8.48 25.03
N PRO A 134 -3.23 -9.54 25.87
CA PRO A 134 -3.91 -9.54 27.18
C PRO A 134 -3.46 -8.40 28.11
N ILE A 135 -2.16 -8.05 28.06
CA ILE A 135 -1.61 -6.93 28.84
C ILE A 135 -2.16 -5.60 28.33
N LEU A 136 -2.33 -5.45 27.01
CA LEU A 136 -2.88 -4.25 26.40
C LEU A 136 -4.36 -4.02 26.78
N VAL A 137 -5.16 -5.09 26.81
CA VAL A 137 -6.60 -5.00 27.06
C VAL A 137 -6.92 -4.86 28.55
N ASN A 138 -6.13 -5.48 29.44
CA ASN A 138 -6.35 -5.40 30.88
C ASN A 138 -5.10 -4.87 31.62
N PRO A 139 -4.73 -3.58 31.42
CA PRO A 139 -3.46 -3.04 31.90
C PRO A 139 -3.43 -2.82 33.43
N LYS A 140 -4.59 -2.73 34.08
CA LYS A 140 -4.67 -2.49 35.54
C LYS A 140 -4.45 -3.76 36.35
N ASP A 141 -5.01 -4.89 35.89
CA ASP A 141 -4.95 -6.18 36.55
C ASP A 141 -4.65 -7.29 35.52
N PRO A 142 -3.42 -7.35 34.97
CA PRO A 142 -3.06 -8.33 33.96
C PRO A 142 -3.02 -9.75 34.54
N ILE A 143 -3.73 -10.67 33.91
CA ILE A 143 -3.68 -12.10 34.24
C ILE A 143 -2.46 -12.70 33.52
N PHE A 144 -1.33 -12.82 34.21
CA PHE A 144 -0.09 -13.32 33.61
C PHE A 144 -0.17 -14.76 33.08
N LEU A 145 -1.15 -15.55 33.55
CA LEU A 145 -1.41 -16.90 33.02
C LEU A 145 -1.93 -16.86 31.58
N ASP A 146 -2.51 -15.75 31.14
CA ASP A 146 -2.99 -15.59 29.76
C ASP A 146 -1.82 -15.55 28.77
N LEU A 147 -0.61 -15.16 29.19
CA LEU A 147 0.56 -15.08 28.31
C LEU A 147 0.96 -16.44 27.72
N PRO A 148 1.30 -17.48 28.53
CA PRO A 148 1.63 -18.79 27.96
C PRO A 148 0.46 -19.43 27.21
N VAL A 149 -0.79 -19.20 27.65
CA VAL A 149 -1.98 -19.73 26.97
C VAL A 149 -2.16 -19.10 25.59
N THR A 150 -2.12 -17.77 25.49
CA THR A 150 -2.25 -17.05 24.22
C THR A 150 -1.09 -17.33 23.29
N PHE A 151 0.14 -17.49 23.80
CA PHE A 151 1.28 -17.93 23.00
C PHE A 151 1.03 -19.29 22.32
N LEU A 152 0.63 -20.30 23.09
CA LEU A 152 0.39 -21.66 22.58
C LEU A 152 -0.76 -21.69 21.58
N VAL A 153 -1.88 -21.04 21.90
CA VAL A 153 -3.05 -20.95 21.00
C VAL A 153 -2.68 -20.25 19.70
N SER A 154 -1.96 -19.12 19.78
CA SER A 154 -1.55 -18.36 18.59
C SER A 154 -0.61 -19.17 17.69
N LEU A 155 0.37 -19.86 18.27
CA LEU A 155 1.29 -20.71 17.52
C LEU A 155 0.55 -21.85 16.82
N LEU A 156 -0.36 -22.55 17.53
CA LEU A 156 -1.17 -23.61 16.96
C LEU A 156 -2.05 -23.11 15.81
N THR A 157 -2.75 -21.99 16.02
CA THR A 157 -3.60 -21.37 14.99
C THR A 157 -2.79 -21.03 13.74
N PHE A 158 -1.59 -20.45 13.88
CA PHE A 158 -0.73 -20.14 12.73
C PHE A 158 -0.23 -21.40 12.01
N LEU A 159 0.11 -22.47 12.74
CA LEU A 159 0.49 -23.74 12.12
C LEU A 159 -0.66 -24.36 11.34
N VAL A 160 -1.88 -24.34 11.88
CA VAL A 160 -3.09 -24.82 11.19
C VAL A 160 -3.39 -23.95 9.97
N TYR A 161 -3.39 -22.63 10.13
CA TYR A 161 -3.59 -21.67 9.04
C TYR A 161 -2.65 -21.95 7.87
N ARG A 162 -1.34 -22.11 8.13
CA ARG A 162 -0.36 -22.38 7.07
C ARG A 162 -0.57 -23.71 6.36
N ASN A 163 -1.06 -24.72 7.07
CA ASN A 163 -1.42 -26.01 6.46
C ASN A 163 -2.66 -25.88 5.55
N ILE A 164 -3.65 -25.09 5.96
CA ILE A 164 -4.84 -24.80 5.14
C ILE A 164 -4.46 -23.97 3.93
N GLU A 165 -3.68 -22.91 4.12
CA GLU A 165 -3.22 -22.00 3.08
C GLU A 165 -2.49 -22.77 1.96
N LYS A 166 -1.54 -23.64 2.31
CA LYS A 166 -0.86 -24.52 1.35
C LYS A 166 -1.80 -25.40 0.54
N LYS A 167 -2.87 -25.91 1.16
CA LYS A 167 -3.88 -26.76 0.48
C LYS A 167 -4.83 -25.94 -0.38
N MET A 168 -5.23 -24.76 0.07
CA MET A 168 -6.12 -23.86 -0.69
C MET A 168 -5.43 -23.30 -1.94
N TYR A 169 -4.14 -22.94 -1.88
CA TYR A 169 -3.41 -22.48 -3.06
C TYR A 169 -3.31 -23.56 -4.16
N GLY A 170 -3.30 -24.85 -3.82
CA GLY A 170 -3.37 -25.94 -4.81
C GLY A 170 -4.73 -26.03 -5.51
N TYR A 171 -5.82 -25.72 -4.82
CA TYR A 171 -7.18 -25.89 -5.34
C TYR A 171 -7.55 -24.91 -6.48
N PHE A 172 -6.92 -23.74 -6.54
CA PHE A 172 -7.21 -22.70 -7.54
C PHE A 172 -6.23 -22.68 -8.72
N ILE A 173 -5.16 -23.49 -8.71
CA ILE A 173 -4.19 -23.56 -9.82
C ILE A 173 -4.43 -24.81 -10.70
N ASP A 174 -5.05 -25.86 -10.16
CA ASP A 174 -5.33 -27.10 -10.89
C ASP A 174 -6.70 -27.12 -11.61
N ASN A 175 -7.47 -26.02 -11.61
CA ASN A 175 -8.82 -25.92 -12.20
C ASN A 175 -9.04 -24.57 -12.89
#